data_AF-A0A660TQC3-F1
#
_entry.id   AF-A0A660TQC3-F1
#
_cell.length_a   1.000
_cell.length_b   1.000
_cell.length_c   1.000
_cell.angle_alpha   90.00
_cell.angle_beta   90.00
_cell.angle_gamma   90.00
#
_symmetry.space_group_name_H-M   'P 1'
#
loop_
_entity.id
_entity.type
_entity.pdbx_description
1 polymer ?
#
loop_
_entity_poly.entity_id
_entity_poly.type
_entity_poly.pdbx_seq_one_letter_code
_entity_poly.pdbx_strand_id
1 'polypeptide(L)'
;MNRDIILKFILLISISLSLIACAHIKLSFLSKQPEKEEIVVADEYYKKALEYEKKGDIYNALYYLKLAIDLNPKNKEFSNRYDSLIVSLYSVISGTQEIIKRGKGIMNPVIYKVMRKINKKNVPVQGMPVHFRLINATGSYTHDGITNDIGEAKCFIDKIENYTDNISVEAYVTIPKTEDGMIINKLTKIFTFTNLSVMDSTIRILTESNNFSNIDNILSLIPQIVADFLKQSGFSNVSIIPSFNVSLFSRAIKNDKTAIKNLGRETASDILILLAIDKPITVQQSFDFYLKKIIIQTIIADSESGMVYFKSTTEGKGAGRTEKGAEEKAISNALTSLEDTLKNYVGEVKTKNDFFRVSIEG
;
A
#
# COMPACT_ATOMS: atom_id res chain seq x y z
N MET A 1 -80.78 52.12 7.06
CA MET A 1 -79.64 51.19 7.29
C MET A 1 -80.03 50.26 8.43
N ASN A 2 -80.09 48.96 8.19
CA ASN A 2 -80.77 48.01 9.07
C ASN A 2 -79.94 47.76 10.35
N ARG A 3 -80.48 48.10 11.53
CA ARG A 3 -79.79 48.02 12.83
C ARG A 3 -79.20 46.62 13.10
N ASP A 4 -79.85 45.58 12.59
CA ASP A 4 -79.41 44.20 12.71
C ASP A 4 -78.12 43.89 11.95
N ILE A 5 -77.86 44.58 10.83
CA ILE A 5 -76.64 44.38 10.05
C ILE A 5 -75.44 44.96 10.80
N ILE A 6 -75.62 46.13 11.41
CA ILE A 6 -74.56 46.79 12.20
C ILE A 6 -74.22 45.96 13.44
N LEU A 7 -75.22 45.42 14.14
CA LEU A 7 -74.99 44.58 15.33
C LEU A 7 -74.25 43.29 14.98
N LYS A 8 -74.63 42.63 13.87
CA LYS A 8 -73.94 41.41 13.40
C LYS A 8 -72.49 41.70 12.99
N PHE A 9 -72.23 42.85 12.37
CA PHE A 9 -70.88 43.25 11.97
C PHE A 9 -69.98 43.54 13.17
N ILE A 10 -70.50 44.23 14.19
CA ILE A 10 -69.77 44.48 15.45
C ILE A 10 -69.47 43.17 16.19
N LEU A 11 -70.43 42.23 16.23
CA LEU A 11 -70.22 40.92 16.85
C LEU A 11 -69.14 40.11 16.12
N LEU A 12 -69.13 40.15 14.79
CA LEU A 12 -68.13 39.45 13.98
C LEU A 12 -66.72 40.02 14.21
N ILE A 13 -66.60 41.35 14.31
CA ILE A 13 -65.34 42.04 14.61
C ILE A 13 -64.86 41.69 16.03
N SER A 14 -65.77 41.64 17.00
CA SER A 14 -65.43 41.27 18.39
C SER A 14 -64.92 39.83 18.49
N ILE A 15 -65.55 38.88 17.79
CA ILE A 15 -65.14 37.48 17.79
C ILE A 15 -63.79 37.30 17.08
N SER A 16 -63.56 38.00 15.97
CA SER A 16 -62.28 37.94 15.26
C SER A 16 -61.15 38.59 16.06
N LEU A 17 -61.39 39.70 16.77
CA LEU A 17 -60.41 40.29 17.69
C LEU A 17 -60.10 39.37 18.88
N SER A 18 -61.09 38.66 19.44
CA SER A 18 -60.82 37.72 20.54
C SER A 18 -60.04 36.49 20.09
N LEU A 19 -60.30 35.99 18.87
CA LEU A 19 -59.55 34.89 18.28
C LEU A 19 -58.10 35.26 17.98
N ILE A 20 -57.84 36.48 17.49
CA ILE A 20 -56.47 37.00 17.28
C ILE A 20 -55.73 37.15 18.61
N ALA A 21 -56.40 37.67 19.65
CA ALA A 21 -55.82 37.78 20.99
C ALA A 21 -55.49 36.39 21.61
N CYS A 22 -56.38 35.41 21.47
CA CYS A 22 -56.12 34.03 21.93
C CYS A 22 -55.00 33.35 21.15
N ALA A 23 -54.87 33.60 19.84
CA ALA A 23 -53.78 33.06 19.03
C ALA A 23 -52.40 33.65 19.44
N HIS A 24 -52.34 34.95 19.75
CA HIS A 24 -51.10 35.58 20.23
C HIS A 24 -50.70 35.16 21.65
N ILE A 25 -51.66 34.90 22.54
CA ILE A 25 -51.37 34.37 23.88
C ILE A 25 -50.85 32.92 23.81
N LYS A 26 -51.38 32.09 22.89
CA LYS A 26 -50.93 30.71 22.73
C LYS A 26 -49.57 30.58 22.05
N LEU A 27 -49.23 31.47 21.11
CA LEU A 27 -47.90 31.50 20.47
C LEU A 27 -46.79 32.00 21.41
N SER A 28 -47.08 32.98 22.27
CA SER A 28 -46.09 33.53 23.22
C SER A 28 -45.80 32.61 24.41
N PHE A 29 -46.68 31.67 24.72
CA PHE A 29 -46.47 30.66 25.77
C PHE A 29 -45.70 29.41 25.28
N LEU A 30 -45.78 29.09 23.98
CA LEU A 30 -45.05 27.96 23.39
C LEU A 30 -43.62 28.31 22.93
N SER A 31 -43.28 29.60 22.82
CA SER A 31 -41.98 30.02 22.26
C SER A 31 -40.88 30.31 23.29
N LYS A 32 -41.11 30.12 24.60
CA LYS A 32 -40.19 30.60 25.66
C LYS A 32 -39.53 29.52 26.53
N GLN A 33 -39.79 28.23 26.27
CA GLN A 33 -39.14 27.13 27.01
C GLN A 33 -38.14 26.24 26.25
N PRO A 34 -38.08 26.16 24.90
CA PRO A 34 -37.14 25.22 24.27
C PRO A 34 -35.68 25.63 24.48
N GLU A 35 -35.38 26.94 24.44
CA GLU A 35 -34.00 27.43 24.56
C GLU A 35 -33.36 27.15 25.94
N LYS A 36 -34.16 27.16 27.02
CA LYS A 36 -33.63 26.90 28.36
C LYS A 36 -33.40 25.41 28.61
N GLU A 37 -34.24 24.55 28.03
CA GLU A 37 -34.12 23.09 28.13
C GLU A 37 -32.94 22.58 27.29
N GLU A 38 -32.76 23.11 26.08
CA GLU A 38 -31.61 22.79 25.21
C GLU A 38 -30.27 23.17 25.84
N ILE A 39 -30.18 24.31 26.54
CA ILE A 39 -28.96 24.72 27.25
C ILE A 39 -28.59 23.74 28.37
N VAL A 40 -29.58 23.26 29.15
CA VAL A 40 -29.33 22.30 30.24
C VAL A 40 -28.82 20.97 29.68
N VAL A 41 -29.40 20.49 28.57
CA VAL A 41 -28.96 19.26 27.91
C VAL A 41 -27.54 19.42 27.34
N ALA A 42 -27.21 20.59 26.77
CA ALA A 42 -25.87 20.88 26.25
C ALA A 42 -24.80 20.79 27.36
N ASP A 43 -25.08 21.35 28.54
CA ASP A 43 -24.18 21.28 29.71
C ASP A 43 -23.99 19.84 30.21
N GLU A 44 -25.03 19.00 30.15
CA GLU A 44 -24.92 17.57 30.49
C GLU A 44 -24.02 16.81 29.51
N TYR A 45 -24.14 17.06 28.21
CA TYR A 45 -23.25 16.48 27.22
C TYR A 45 -21.81 16.95 27.42
N TYR A 46 -21.59 18.22 27.72
CA TYR A 46 -20.25 18.71 28.04
C TYR A 46 -19.64 17.99 29.25
N LYS A 47 -20.41 17.80 30.34
CA LYS A 47 -19.95 17.03 31.52
C LYS A 47 -19.58 15.59 31.14
N LYS A 48 -20.43 14.90 30.36
CA LYS A 48 -20.13 13.55 29.86
C LYS A 48 -18.84 13.52 29.05
N ALA A 49 -18.63 14.51 28.18
CA ALA A 49 -17.42 14.59 27.38
C ALA A 49 -16.15 14.68 28.25
N LEU A 50 -16.18 15.50 29.31
CA LEU A 50 -15.07 15.62 30.26
C LEU A 50 -14.80 14.30 31.01
N GLU A 51 -15.84 13.55 31.36
CA GLU A 51 -15.70 12.23 31.99
C GLU A 51 -15.03 11.21 31.05
N TYR A 52 -15.44 11.15 29.78
CA TYR A 52 -14.83 10.27 28.79
C TYR A 52 -13.38 10.66 28.52
N GLU A 53 -13.09 11.96 28.41
CA GLU A 53 -11.72 12.42 28.22
C GLU A 53 -10.81 12.04 29.39
N LYS A 54 -11.31 12.16 30.63
CA LYS A 54 -10.58 11.74 31.84
C LYS A 54 -10.28 10.24 31.85
N LYS A 55 -11.17 9.42 31.26
CA LYS A 55 -10.98 7.98 31.06
C LYS A 55 -10.06 7.64 29.87
N GLY A 56 -9.67 8.63 29.06
CA GLY A 56 -8.88 8.44 27.85
C GLY A 56 -9.70 8.04 26.62
N ASP A 57 -11.03 8.01 26.70
CA ASP A 57 -11.93 7.70 25.60
C ASP A 57 -12.19 8.95 24.76
N ILE A 58 -11.21 9.26 23.90
CA ILE A 58 -11.21 10.50 23.11
C ILE A 58 -12.34 10.52 22.08
N TYR A 59 -12.69 9.36 21.53
CA TYR A 59 -13.77 9.25 20.56
C TYR A 59 -15.11 9.70 21.17
N ASN A 60 -15.50 9.14 22.32
CA ASN A 60 -16.75 9.54 22.97
C ASN A 60 -16.66 10.97 23.52
N ALA A 61 -15.50 11.44 23.96
CA ALA A 61 -15.32 12.83 24.38
C ALA A 61 -15.61 13.82 23.24
N LEU A 62 -15.03 13.60 22.05
CA LEU A 62 -15.27 14.43 20.87
C LEU A 62 -16.74 14.39 20.43
N TYR A 63 -17.35 13.21 20.46
CA TYR A 63 -18.76 13.05 20.14
C TYR A 63 -19.68 13.90 21.04
N TYR A 64 -19.54 13.79 22.36
CA TYR A 64 -20.38 14.54 23.28
C TYR A 64 -20.08 16.05 23.26
N LEU A 65 -18.83 16.46 23.03
CA LEU A 65 -18.51 17.87 22.79
C LEU A 65 -19.22 18.41 21.55
N LYS A 66 -19.27 17.64 20.48
CA LYS A 66 -19.97 18.03 19.26
C LYS A 66 -21.47 18.20 19.50
N LEU A 67 -22.11 17.26 20.19
CA LEU A 67 -23.52 17.40 20.60
C LEU A 67 -23.77 18.65 21.46
N ALA A 68 -22.87 18.96 22.40
CA ALA A 68 -22.98 20.16 23.23
C ALA A 68 -22.85 21.45 22.40
N ILE A 69 -21.94 21.49 21.42
CA ILE A 69 -21.77 22.61 20.49
C ILE A 69 -23.00 22.78 19.61
N ASP A 70 -23.55 21.69 19.09
CA ASP A 70 -24.70 21.74 18.19
C ASP A 70 -25.96 22.26 18.92
N LEU A 71 -26.15 21.91 20.19
CA LEU A 71 -27.23 22.44 21.03
C LEU A 71 -26.99 23.87 21.53
N ASN A 72 -25.73 24.27 21.75
CA ASN A 72 -25.41 25.63 22.23
C ASN A 72 -24.17 26.20 21.51
N PRO A 73 -24.29 26.61 20.24
CA PRO A 73 -23.15 27.02 19.41
C PRO A 73 -22.49 28.33 19.86
N LYS A 74 -23.16 29.11 20.72
CA LYS A 74 -22.62 30.37 21.26
C LYS A 74 -21.69 30.14 22.45
N ASN A 75 -21.71 28.94 23.05
CA ASN A 75 -20.83 28.63 24.17
C ASN A 75 -19.40 28.36 23.69
N LYS A 76 -18.53 29.36 23.86
CA LYS A 76 -17.12 29.27 23.46
C LYS A 76 -16.34 28.20 24.22
N GLU A 77 -16.75 27.84 25.44
CA GLU A 77 -16.04 26.82 26.22
C GLU A 77 -16.08 25.46 25.52
N PHE A 78 -17.25 25.09 24.97
CA PHE A 78 -17.44 23.82 24.27
C PHE A 78 -16.56 23.75 23.02
N SER A 79 -16.63 24.80 22.17
CA SER A 79 -15.82 24.88 20.95
C SER A 79 -14.32 24.92 21.26
N ASN A 80 -13.89 25.71 22.26
CA ASN A 80 -12.48 25.76 22.66
C ASN A 80 -11.96 24.40 23.14
N ARG A 81 -12.78 23.64 23.88
CA ARG A 81 -12.39 22.32 24.36
C ARG A 81 -12.33 21.30 23.23
N TYR A 82 -13.30 21.33 22.33
CA TYR A 82 -13.32 20.51 21.12
C TYR A 82 -12.08 20.77 20.26
N ASP A 83 -11.80 22.04 19.94
CA ASP A 83 -10.64 22.44 19.15
C ASP A 83 -9.33 22.05 19.83
N SER A 84 -9.24 22.21 21.16
CA SER A 84 -8.08 21.78 21.93
C SER A 84 -7.82 20.27 21.81
N LEU A 85 -8.87 19.45 21.86
CA LEU A 85 -8.75 18.01 21.64
C LEU A 85 -8.27 17.70 20.23
N ILE A 86 -8.92 18.26 19.20
CA ILE A 86 -8.53 18.08 17.80
C ILE A 86 -7.09 18.51 17.55
N VAL A 87 -6.65 19.64 18.10
CA VAL A 87 -5.28 20.13 17.98
C VAL A 87 -4.29 19.18 18.65
N SER A 88 -4.67 18.53 19.76
CA SER A 88 -3.83 17.54 20.44
C SER A 88 -3.69 16.22 19.69
N LEU A 89 -4.57 15.95 18.72
CA LEU A 89 -4.53 14.75 17.90
C LEU A 89 -3.60 14.92 16.70
N TYR A 90 -2.98 13.80 16.33
CA TYR A 90 -2.23 13.66 15.09
C TYR A 90 -2.27 12.20 14.63
N SER A 91 -2.02 11.98 13.34
CA SER A 91 -1.97 10.65 12.74
C SER A 91 -0.59 10.35 12.16
N VAL A 92 -0.26 9.06 12.15
CA VAL A 92 0.98 8.53 11.57
C VAL A 92 0.62 7.36 10.68
N ILE A 93 1.24 7.26 9.51
CA ILE A 93 1.14 6.07 8.66
C ILE A 93 2.46 5.29 8.73
N SER A 94 2.35 3.97 8.70
CA SER A 94 3.47 3.06 8.60
C SER A 94 3.06 1.81 7.80
N GLY A 95 4.05 1.06 7.33
CA GLY A 95 3.85 -0.22 6.66
C GLY A 95 5.19 -0.77 6.18
N THR A 96 5.16 -1.75 5.30
CA THR A 96 6.36 -2.37 4.74
C THR A 96 6.48 -2.05 3.25
N GLN A 97 7.70 -1.79 2.80
CA GLN A 97 7.98 -1.72 1.36
C GLN A 97 7.91 -3.13 0.77
N GLU A 98 7.23 -3.28 -0.35
CA GLU A 98 6.93 -4.58 -0.98
C GLU A 98 6.85 -4.41 -2.49
N ILE A 99 7.21 -5.44 -3.26
CA ILE A 99 6.91 -5.49 -4.69
C ILE A 99 5.66 -6.33 -4.93
N ILE A 100 4.63 -5.74 -5.53
CA ILE A 100 3.32 -6.40 -5.71
C ILE A 100 3.05 -6.63 -7.18
N LYS A 101 2.58 -7.83 -7.52
CA LYS A 101 2.08 -8.15 -8.86
C LYS A 101 0.66 -7.62 -9.06
N ARG A 102 0.32 -7.09 -10.24
CA ARG A 102 -1.05 -6.72 -10.62
C ARG A 102 -2.00 -7.90 -10.42
N GLY A 103 -3.21 -7.59 -9.98
CA GLY A 103 -4.20 -8.59 -9.62
C GLY A 103 -3.89 -9.31 -8.30
N LYS A 104 -2.82 -8.93 -7.59
CA LYS A 104 -2.55 -9.35 -6.21
C LYS A 104 -2.73 -8.18 -5.25
N GLY A 105 -2.92 -8.55 -3.99
CA GLY A 105 -2.96 -7.63 -2.87
C GLY A 105 -1.58 -7.39 -2.28
N ILE A 106 -1.54 -6.50 -1.29
CA ILE A 106 -0.37 -6.23 -0.47
C ILE A 106 -0.32 -7.26 0.65
N MET A 107 0.86 -7.82 0.92
CA MET A 107 0.98 -8.85 1.95
C MET A 107 0.85 -8.25 3.35
N ASN A 108 1.52 -7.12 3.59
CA ASN A 108 1.40 -6.40 4.85
C ASN A 108 0.35 -5.28 4.76
N PRO A 109 -0.50 -5.13 5.78
CA PRO A 109 -1.50 -4.06 5.79
C PRO A 109 -0.83 -2.70 5.92
N VAL A 110 -1.49 -1.68 5.36
CA VAL A 110 -1.17 -0.28 5.67
C VAL A 110 -1.65 0.00 7.09
N ILE A 111 -0.76 0.48 7.95
CA ILE A 111 -1.04 0.77 9.36
C ILE A 111 -1.22 2.27 9.51
N TYR A 112 -2.41 2.67 9.93
CA TYR A 112 -2.75 4.05 10.28
C TYR A 112 -2.88 4.17 11.80
N LYS A 113 -2.15 5.10 12.41
CA LYS A 113 -2.15 5.32 13.86
C LYS A 113 -2.77 6.65 14.20
N VAL A 114 -3.60 6.69 15.24
CA VAL A 114 -4.11 7.92 15.84
C VAL A 114 -3.51 8.07 17.23
N MET A 115 -2.88 9.22 17.45
CA MET A 115 -2.16 9.52 18.67
C MET A 115 -2.60 10.88 19.21
N ARG A 116 -2.51 11.03 20.54
CA ARG A 116 -2.75 12.28 21.26
C ARG A 116 -1.47 12.74 21.94
N LYS A 117 -1.13 14.01 21.79
CA LYS A 117 0.02 14.63 22.46
C LYS A 117 -0.40 15.21 23.81
N ILE A 118 0.08 14.62 24.90
CA ILE A 118 -0.19 15.08 26.28
C ILE A 118 1.15 15.29 26.99
N ASN A 119 1.45 16.51 27.42
CA ASN A 119 2.69 16.82 28.15
C ASN A 119 3.96 16.28 27.47
N LYS A 120 4.06 16.46 26.14
CA LYS A 120 5.13 15.93 25.27
C LYS A 120 5.18 14.40 25.12
N LYS A 121 4.27 13.64 25.73
CA LYS A 121 4.11 12.20 25.52
C LYS A 121 3.08 11.94 24.43
N ASN A 122 3.32 10.88 23.67
CA ASN A 122 2.44 10.39 22.63
C ASN A 122 1.60 9.25 23.21
N VAL A 123 0.30 9.43 23.31
CA VAL A 123 -0.64 8.47 23.89
C VAL A 123 -1.51 7.90 22.78
N PRO A 124 -1.61 6.57 22.61
CA PRO A 124 -2.46 5.97 21.60
C PRO A 124 -3.93 6.28 21.87
N VAL A 125 -4.70 6.50 20.80
CA VAL A 125 -6.14 6.74 20.89
C VAL A 125 -6.87 5.50 20.39
N GLN A 126 -7.55 4.80 21.30
CA GLN A 126 -8.36 3.62 21.00
C GLN A 126 -9.79 3.99 20.61
N GLY A 127 -10.43 3.14 19.81
CA GLY A 127 -11.85 3.21 19.50
C GLY A 127 -12.23 4.23 18.42
N MET A 128 -11.23 4.82 17.76
CA MET A 128 -11.43 5.84 16.72
C MET A 128 -11.79 5.15 15.39
N PRO A 129 -12.94 5.47 14.77
CA PRO A 129 -13.28 4.98 13.43
C PRO A 129 -12.36 5.59 12.38
N VAL A 130 -11.81 4.74 11.51
CA VAL A 130 -10.93 5.12 10.41
C VAL A 130 -11.51 4.54 9.13
N HIS A 131 -11.71 5.40 8.14
CA HIS A 131 -12.12 5.01 6.81
C HIS A 131 -10.92 5.05 5.87
N PHE A 132 -10.86 4.07 4.98
CA PHE A 132 -9.86 3.96 3.94
C PHE A 132 -10.53 4.11 2.58
N ARG A 133 -9.85 4.83 1.69
CA ARG A 133 -10.28 5.05 0.31
C ARG A 133 -9.11 4.80 -0.62
N LEU A 134 -9.29 3.88 -1.54
CA LEU A 134 -8.35 3.68 -2.63
C LEU A 134 -8.53 4.81 -3.66
N ILE A 135 -7.44 5.48 -3.99
CA ILE A 135 -7.36 6.60 -4.94
C ILE A 135 -6.49 6.16 -6.11
N ASN A 136 -6.87 6.55 -7.32
CA ASN A 136 -6.19 6.22 -8.58
C ASN A 136 -6.04 4.71 -8.85
N ALA A 137 -6.83 3.88 -8.15
CA ALA A 137 -6.90 2.46 -8.36
C ALA A 137 -8.26 1.90 -7.96
N THR A 138 -8.54 0.68 -8.42
CA THR A 138 -9.73 -0.12 -8.09
C THR A 138 -9.28 -1.47 -7.56
N GLY A 139 -10.03 -2.04 -6.62
CA GLY A 139 -9.61 -3.25 -5.95
C GLY A 139 -10.48 -3.68 -4.77
N SER A 140 -10.12 -4.81 -4.18
CA SER A 140 -10.66 -5.31 -2.91
C SER A 140 -9.78 -4.82 -1.78
N TYR A 141 -10.37 -4.16 -0.79
CA TYR A 141 -9.63 -3.68 0.38
C TYR A 141 -10.54 -3.46 1.59
N THR A 142 -9.94 -3.28 2.76
CA THR A 142 -10.65 -2.95 4.01
C THR A 142 -11.08 -1.49 3.99
N HIS A 143 -12.38 -1.24 3.89
CA HIS A 143 -12.93 0.12 3.86
C HIS A 143 -12.91 0.81 5.23
N ASP A 144 -13.11 0.04 6.31
CA ASP A 144 -13.32 0.58 7.64
C ASP A 144 -12.46 -0.15 8.67
N GLY A 145 -11.90 0.60 9.60
CA GLY A 145 -11.16 0.10 10.75
C GLY A 145 -11.49 0.87 12.02
N ILE A 146 -11.17 0.28 13.16
CA ILE A 146 -11.26 0.93 14.47
C ILE A 146 -9.89 0.85 15.11
N THR A 147 -9.40 1.95 15.68
CA THR A 147 -8.11 1.94 16.35
C THR A 147 -8.13 1.04 17.59
N ASN A 148 -7.14 0.17 17.71
CA ASN A 148 -6.97 -0.73 18.85
C ASN A 148 -6.36 0.00 20.08
N ASP A 149 -5.98 -0.76 21.10
CA ASP A 149 -5.35 -0.31 22.34
C ASP A 149 -3.99 0.42 22.13
N ILE A 150 -3.29 0.12 21.04
CA ILE A 150 -2.07 0.83 20.62
C ILE A 150 -2.33 1.93 19.58
N GLY A 151 -3.60 2.24 19.32
CA GLY A 151 -4.02 3.35 18.45
C GLY A 151 -3.96 3.05 16.96
N GLU A 152 -3.88 1.78 16.56
CA GLU A 152 -3.71 1.35 15.17
C GLU A 152 -5.01 0.88 14.53
N ALA A 153 -5.28 1.34 13.31
CA ALA A 153 -6.23 0.78 12.36
C ALA A 153 -5.46 0.23 11.15
N LYS A 154 -5.93 -0.88 10.58
CA LYS A 154 -5.24 -1.59 9.49
C LYS A 154 -6.10 -1.61 8.25
N CYS A 155 -5.49 -1.30 7.11
CA CYS A 155 -6.09 -1.47 5.79
C CYS A 155 -5.41 -2.64 5.08
N PHE A 156 -6.15 -3.72 4.87
CA PHE A 156 -5.73 -4.82 4.01
C PHE A 156 -6.16 -4.53 2.58
N ILE A 157 -5.27 -4.69 1.62
CA ILE A 157 -5.57 -4.56 0.20
C ILE A 157 -5.39 -5.95 -0.39
N ASP A 158 -6.49 -6.65 -0.66
CA ASP A 158 -6.46 -8.06 -1.09
C ASP A 158 -6.19 -8.20 -2.58
N LYS A 159 -6.57 -7.19 -3.36
CA LYS A 159 -6.46 -7.23 -4.82
C LYS A 159 -6.45 -5.82 -5.41
N ILE A 160 -5.51 -5.56 -6.31
CA ILE A 160 -5.49 -4.36 -7.17
C ILE A 160 -5.86 -4.79 -8.59
N GLU A 161 -6.95 -4.25 -9.13
CA GLU A 161 -7.49 -4.62 -10.46
C GLU A 161 -6.97 -3.67 -11.56
N ASN A 162 -7.21 -2.37 -11.39
CA ASN A 162 -6.79 -1.32 -12.32
C ASN A 162 -6.23 -0.12 -11.56
N TYR A 163 -5.31 0.61 -12.18
CA TYR A 163 -4.71 1.86 -11.69
C TYR A 163 -4.19 2.66 -12.89
N THR A 164 -3.99 3.96 -12.74
CA THR A 164 -3.53 4.84 -13.84
C THR A 164 -2.03 5.16 -13.77
N ASP A 165 -1.48 5.36 -12.56
CA ASP A 165 -0.05 5.67 -12.37
C ASP A 165 0.44 5.09 -11.03
N ASN A 166 0.17 5.83 -9.95
CA ASN A 166 0.42 5.42 -8.57
C ASN A 166 -0.89 4.98 -7.94
N ILE A 167 -0.82 4.00 -7.05
CA ILE A 167 -1.94 3.64 -6.21
C ILE A 167 -1.84 4.52 -4.98
N SER A 168 -2.94 5.06 -4.47
CA SER A 168 -2.92 5.76 -3.20
C SER A 168 -4.01 5.24 -2.28
N VAL A 169 -3.75 5.21 -0.98
CA VAL A 169 -4.76 4.93 0.05
C VAL A 169 -4.87 6.14 0.93
N GLU A 170 -6.02 6.80 0.88
CA GLU A 170 -6.36 7.82 1.84
C GLU A 170 -6.98 7.17 3.07
N ALA A 171 -6.50 7.55 4.23
CA ALA A 171 -7.06 7.19 5.53
C ALA A 171 -7.56 8.46 6.21
N TYR A 172 -8.79 8.44 6.71
CA TYR A 172 -9.38 9.58 7.41
C TYR A 172 -10.25 9.12 8.58
N VAL A 173 -10.35 9.97 9.60
CA VAL A 173 -11.15 9.70 10.80
C VAL A 173 -12.47 10.44 10.69
N THR A 174 -13.56 9.76 11.03
CA THR A 174 -14.89 10.37 11.19
C THR A 174 -15.35 10.33 12.64
N ILE A 175 -16.30 11.21 12.96
CA ILE A 175 -17.12 11.14 14.16
C ILE A 175 -18.53 10.72 13.69
N PRO A 176 -18.87 9.41 13.68
CA PRO A 176 -20.02 8.81 12.99
C PRO A 176 -21.40 9.16 13.53
N LYS A 177 -21.52 9.91 14.61
CA LYS A 177 -22.81 10.11 15.30
C LYS A 177 -23.43 11.50 15.11
N THR A 178 -22.95 12.26 14.14
CA THR A 178 -23.67 13.40 13.54
C THR A 178 -24.23 12.94 12.19
N GLU A 179 -25.41 13.41 11.76
CA GLU A 179 -26.13 12.90 10.57
C GLU A 179 -25.27 12.82 9.29
N ASP A 180 -24.22 13.64 9.17
CA ASP A 180 -23.31 13.67 8.01
C ASP A 180 -21.88 13.13 8.27
N GLY A 181 -21.59 12.58 9.46
CA GLY A 181 -20.27 12.05 9.82
C GLY A 181 -19.11 13.06 9.62
N MET A 182 -18.76 13.83 10.66
CA MET A 182 -17.72 14.87 10.51
C MET A 182 -16.33 14.26 10.30
N ILE A 183 -15.68 14.57 9.16
CA ILE A 183 -14.29 14.22 8.88
C ILE A 183 -13.35 15.15 9.66
N ILE A 184 -12.39 14.58 10.39
CA ILE A 184 -11.31 15.35 11.02
C ILE A 184 -10.17 15.52 9.99
N ASN A 185 -10.29 16.52 9.11
CA ASN A 185 -9.36 16.75 7.99
C ASN A 185 -7.88 16.75 8.37
N LYS A 186 -7.53 17.24 9.57
CA LYS A 186 -6.14 17.26 10.07
C LYS A 186 -5.54 15.85 10.21
N LEU A 187 -6.38 14.85 10.43
CA LEU A 187 -5.96 13.46 10.57
C LEU A 187 -5.92 12.73 9.23
N THR A 188 -6.50 13.30 8.17
CA THR A 188 -6.46 12.71 6.83
C THR A 188 -5.02 12.57 6.34
N LYS A 189 -4.69 11.37 5.89
CA LYS A 189 -3.38 11.04 5.36
C LYS A 189 -3.52 10.25 4.08
N ILE A 190 -2.69 10.58 3.11
CA ILE A 190 -2.61 9.86 1.84
C ILE A 190 -1.31 9.09 1.84
N PHE A 191 -1.44 7.79 1.66
CA PHE A 191 -0.37 6.88 1.39
C PHE A 191 -0.26 6.70 -0.13
N THR A 192 0.93 6.69 -0.72
CA THR A 192 1.11 6.50 -2.17
C THR A 192 2.10 5.38 -2.46
N PHE A 193 1.64 4.38 -3.22
CA PHE A 193 2.44 3.32 -3.83
C PHE A 193 2.96 3.81 -5.18
N THR A 194 4.27 3.87 -5.35
CA THR A 194 4.88 4.32 -6.59
C THR A 194 5.01 3.17 -7.58
N ASN A 195 4.71 3.45 -8.85
CA ASN A 195 5.03 2.49 -9.90
C ASN A 195 6.53 2.39 -10.06
N LEU A 196 7.06 1.18 -9.86
CA LEU A 196 8.47 0.92 -10.05
C LEU A 196 8.60 0.05 -11.29
N SER A 197 8.93 0.71 -12.38
CA SER A 197 9.26 0.02 -13.62
C SER A 197 10.39 -0.98 -13.32
N VAL A 198 10.14 -2.26 -13.58
CA VAL A 198 11.16 -3.31 -13.51
C VAL A 198 12.37 -2.94 -14.39
N MET A 199 12.14 -2.12 -15.43
CA MET A 199 13.18 -1.61 -16.32
C MET A 199 14.18 -0.69 -15.61
N ASP A 200 13.75 0.00 -14.56
CA ASP A 200 14.58 0.93 -13.78
C ASP A 200 15.14 0.31 -12.49
N SER A 201 14.81 -0.96 -12.23
CA SER A 201 15.31 -1.70 -11.08
C SER A 201 16.80 -1.98 -11.20
N THR A 202 17.47 -2.01 -10.05
CA THR A 202 18.88 -2.38 -9.93
C THR A 202 19.03 -3.89 -10.11
N ILE A 203 19.45 -4.31 -11.29
CA ILE A 203 19.65 -5.71 -11.66
C ILE A 203 21.11 -6.10 -11.47
N ARG A 204 21.34 -7.18 -10.72
CA ARG A 204 22.66 -7.77 -10.54
C ARG A 204 22.70 -9.20 -11.07
N ILE A 205 23.66 -9.45 -11.95
CA ILE A 205 23.88 -10.78 -12.54
C ILE A 205 25.04 -11.44 -11.78
N LEU A 206 24.76 -12.59 -11.20
CA LEU A 206 25.72 -13.43 -10.48
C LEU A 206 25.85 -14.74 -11.25
N THR A 207 27.07 -15.18 -11.49
CA THR A 207 27.34 -16.41 -12.24
C THR A 207 28.28 -17.30 -11.45
N GLU A 208 27.89 -18.55 -11.22
CA GLU A 208 28.74 -19.57 -10.63
C GLU A 208 28.94 -20.70 -11.63
N SER A 209 30.19 -21.14 -11.78
CA SER A 209 30.55 -22.24 -12.68
C SER A 209 31.11 -23.40 -11.84
N ASN A 210 30.42 -24.53 -11.88
CA ASN A 210 30.83 -25.68 -11.06
C ASN A 210 32.00 -26.42 -11.74
N ASN A 211 33.18 -26.37 -11.11
CA ASN A 211 34.37 -27.18 -11.49
C ASN A 211 34.93 -26.92 -12.90
N PHE A 212 35.23 -25.67 -13.23
CA PHE A 212 36.04 -25.31 -14.39
C PHE A 212 37.46 -25.03 -13.97
N SER A 213 38.41 -25.86 -14.40
CA SER A 213 39.84 -25.64 -14.14
C SER A 213 40.57 -24.95 -15.30
N ASN A 214 39.93 -24.73 -16.46
CA ASN A 214 40.61 -24.25 -17.69
C ASN A 214 39.70 -23.69 -18.81
N ILE A 215 38.44 -23.33 -18.56
CA ILE A 215 37.53 -22.78 -19.61
C ILE A 215 37.25 -21.31 -19.31
N ASP A 216 38.27 -20.48 -19.47
CA ASP A 216 38.28 -19.13 -18.87
C ASP A 216 37.72 -18.01 -19.77
N ASN A 217 37.60 -18.22 -21.08
CA ASN A 217 37.32 -17.10 -22.00
C ASN A 217 35.91 -17.05 -22.59
N ILE A 218 35.21 -18.17 -22.80
CA ILE A 218 33.88 -18.13 -23.43
C ILE A 218 32.76 -18.16 -22.39
N LEU A 219 32.90 -18.95 -21.33
CA LEU A 219 31.89 -19.00 -20.26
C LEU A 219 31.85 -17.70 -19.45
N SER A 220 32.97 -16.98 -19.37
CA SER A 220 33.04 -15.63 -18.80
C SER A 220 32.25 -14.60 -19.60
N LEU A 221 31.91 -14.87 -20.87
CA LEU A 221 31.09 -13.98 -21.70
C LEU A 221 29.58 -14.16 -21.46
N ILE A 222 29.14 -15.28 -20.89
CA ILE A 222 27.71 -15.52 -20.62
C ILE A 222 27.07 -14.37 -19.82
N PRO A 223 27.60 -13.95 -18.65
CA PRO A 223 27.01 -12.84 -17.91
C PRO A 223 27.01 -11.53 -18.70
N GLN A 224 28.02 -11.30 -19.55
CA GLN A 224 28.09 -10.12 -20.41
C GLN A 224 27.01 -10.13 -21.49
N ILE A 225 26.79 -11.26 -22.16
CA ILE A 225 25.71 -11.42 -23.15
C ILE A 225 24.35 -11.17 -22.51
N VAL A 226 24.10 -11.73 -21.32
CA VAL A 226 22.86 -11.50 -20.57
C VAL A 226 22.70 -10.01 -20.20
N ALA A 227 23.77 -9.37 -19.73
CA ALA A 227 23.75 -7.96 -19.39
C ALA A 227 23.44 -7.07 -20.60
N ASP A 228 24.09 -7.32 -21.74
CA ASP A 228 23.90 -6.56 -22.96
C ASP A 228 22.51 -6.76 -23.56
N PHE A 229 21.99 -7.99 -23.53
CA PHE A 229 20.62 -8.30 -23.94
C PHE A 229 19.59 -7.51 -23.12
N LEU A 230 19.74 -7.45 -21.79
CA LEU A 230 18.84 -6.68 -20.93
C LEU A 230 18.96 -5.18 -21.20
N LYS A 231 20.17 -4.65 -21.35
CA LYS A 231 20.38 -3.23 -21.68
C LYS A 231 19.74 -2.85 -23.03
N GLN A 232 19.92 -3.68 -24.06
CA GLN A 232 19.26 -3.50 -25.37
C GLN A 232 17.74 -3.62 -25.27
N SER A 233 17.26 -4.42 -24.33
CA SER A 233 15.84 -4.53 -24.01
C SER A 233 15.29 -3.33 -23.24
N GLY A 234 16.12 -2.35 -22.85
CA GLY A 234 15.71 -1.11 -22.19
C GLY A 234 15.89 -1.10 -20.67
N PHE A 235 16.56 -2.10 -20.08
CA PHE A 235 16.86 -2.09 -18.65
C PHE A 235 18.03 -1.15 -18.37
N SER A 236 17.82 -0.15 -17.50
CA SER A 236 18.75 0.96 -17.33
C SER A 236 19.88 0.68 -16.34
N ASN A 237 19.66 -0.16 -15.32
CA ASN A 237 20.61 -0.41 -14.23
C ASN A 237 21.00 -1.89 -14.11
N VAL A 238 21.71 -2.41 -15.12
CA VAL A 238 22.20 -3.79 -15.18
C VAL A 238 23.71 -3.84 -14.96
N SER A 239 24.18 -4.61 -13.99
CA SER A 239 25.61 -4.89 -13.80
C SER A 239 25.89 -6.33 -13.39
N ILE A 240 27.13 -6.76 -13.63
CA ILE A 240 27.64 -8.09 -13.29
C ILE A 240 28.42 -7.97 -11.98
N ILE A 241 28.18 -8.90 -11.06
CA ILE A 241 28.90 -8.95 -9.78
C ILE A 241 29.99 -10.02 -9.86
N PRO A 242 31.28 -9.64 -9.82
CA PRO A 242 32.38 -10.58 -10.02
C PRO A 242 32.69 -11.43 -8.78
N SER A 243 32.26 -11.00 -7.59
CA SER A 243 32.52 -11.68 -6.33
C SER A 243 31.31 -11.58 -5.41
N PHE A 244 30.92 -12.72 -4.85
CA PHE A 244 29.76 -12.86 -3.96
C PHE A 244 29.92 -14.10 -3.10
N ASN A 245 29.10 -14.23 -2.06
CA ASN A 245 29.08 -15.43 -1.22
C ASN A 245 28.52 -16.66 -1.97
N VAL A 246 29.42 -17.55 -2.37
CA VAL A 246 29.12 -18.81 -3.08
C VAL A 246 28.15 -19.72 -2.31
N SER A 247 28.28 -19.79 -0.98
CA SER A 247 27.37 -20.61 -0.16
C SER A 247 25.93 -20.08 -0.20
N LEU A 248 25.75 -18.76 -0.17
CA LEU A 248 24.44 -18.16 -0.37
C LEU A 248 23.93 -18.38 -1.80
N PHE A 249 24.78 -18.25 -2.82
CA PHE A 249 24.40 -18.51 -4.22
C PHE A 249 23.87 -19.94 -4.41
N SER A 250 24.63 -20.93 -3.95
CA SER A 250 24.27 -22.36 -4.02
C SER A 250 22.96 -22.70 -3.31
N ARG A 251 22.58 -21.95 -2.27
CA ARG A 251 21.27 -22.06 -1.61
C ARG A 251 20.18 -21.31 -2.39
N ALA A 252 20.48 -20.12 -2.89
CA ALA A 252 19.54 -19.30 -3.65
C ALA A 252 19.12 -20.00 -4.97
N ILE A 253 20.03 -20.69 -5.67
CA ILE A 253 19.68 -21.46 -6.88
C ILE A 253 18.72 -22.64 -6.58
N LYS A 254 18.67 -23.08 -5.31
CA LYS A 254 17.72 -24.06 -4.76
C LYS A 254 16.45 -23.40 -4.19
N ASN A 255 16.19 -22.14 -4.52
CA ASN A 255 15.01 -21.37 -4.11
C ASN A 255 14.93 -21.09 -2.59
N ASP A 256 16.07 -20.94 -1.92
CA ASP A 256 16.11 -20.50 -0.52
C ASP A 256 15.89 -18.97 -0.43
N LYS A 257 14.70 -18.57 0.03
CA LYS A 257 14.30 -17.16 0.17
C LYS A 257 15.26 -16.34 1.03
N THR A 258 15.77 -16.92 2.12
CA THR A 258 16.68 -16.21 3.03
C THR A 258 18.02 -15.97 2.35
N ALA A 259 18.49 -16.94 1.56
CA ALA A 259 19.73 -16.78 0.79
C ALA A 259 19.59 -15.72 -0.32
N ILE A 260 18.47 -15.71 -1.05
CA ILE A 260 18.16 -14.67 -2.06
C ILE A 260 18.19 -13.29 -1.40
N LYS A 261 17.54 -13.13 -0.24
CA LYS A 261 17.50 -11.85 0.48
C LYS A 261 18.86 -11.38 0.95
N ASN A 262 19.69 -12.30 1.43
CA ASN A 262 21.03 -11.95 1.89
C ASN A 262 21.98 -11.59 0.73
N LEU A 263 21.92 -12.32 -0.39
CA LEU A 263 22.64 -11.93 -1.62
C LEU A 263 22.16 -10.57 -2.14
N GLY A 264 20.85 -10.33 -2.03
CA GLY A 264 20.22 -9.07 -2.40
C GLY A 264 20.88 -7.88 -1.71
N ARG A 265 21.00 -7.98 -0.39
CA ARG A 265 21.65 -6.98 0.46
C ARG A 265 23.15 -6.87 0.18
N GLU A 266 23.86 -7.98 0.03
CA GLU A 266 25.30 -8.01 -0.25
C GLU A 266 25.64 -7.28 -1.56
N THR A 267 24.75 -7.39 -2.55
CA THR A 267 24.96 -6.84 -3.89
C THR A 267 24.24 -5.52 -4.16
N ALA A 268 23.51 -5.00 -3.17
CA ALA A 268 22.63 -3.84 -3.30
C ALA A 268 21.75 -3.92 -4.57
N SER A 269 21.10 -5.07 -4.77
CA SER A 269 20.19 -5.32 -5.90
C SER A 269 18.74 -5.15 -5.49
N ASP A 270 17.90 -4.79 -6.45
CA ASP A 270 16.45 -4.97 -6.39
C ASP A 270 16.07 -6.35 -6.98
N ILE A 271 16.77 -6.74 -8.06
CA ILE A 271 16.56 -8.00 -8.76
C ILE A 271 17.88 -8.73 -8.94
N LEU A 272 17.88 -10.02 -8.61
CA LEU A 272 18.99 -10.93 -8.82
C LEU A 272 18.73 -11.81 -10.04
N ILE A 273 19.72 -11.92 -10.92
CA ILE A 273 19.78 -12.93 -11.97
C ILE A 273 20.92 -13.88 -11.63
N LEU A 274 20.57 -15.11 -11.27
CA LEU A 274 21.51 -16.16 -10.89
C LEU A 274 21.69 -17.11 -12.06
N LEU A 275 22.92 -17.29 -12.52
CA LEU A 275 23.30 -18.18 -13.61
C LEU A 275 24.23 -19.26 -13.05
N ALA A 276 23.72 -20.48 -12.90
CA ALA A 276 24.56 -21.64 -12.54
C ALA A 276 24.89 -22.44 -13.81
N ILE A 277 26.18 -22.51 -14.13
CA ILE A 277 26.66 -23.22 -15.32
C ILE A 277 27.24 -24.55 -14.88
N ASP A 278 26.62 -25.63 -15.32
CA ASP A 278 27.10 -26.98 -15.01
C ASP A 278 28.31 -27.35 -15.89
N LYS A 279 29.15 -28.24 -15.36
CA LYS A 279 30.29 -28.79 -16.09
C LYS A 279 29.83 -29.42 -17.41
N PRO A 280 30.48 -29.11 -18.55
CA PRO A 280 30.12 -29.69 -19.83
C PRO A 280 30.25 -31.21 -19.78
N ILE A 281 29.22 -31.90 -20.27
CA ILE A 281 29.25 -33.34 -20.43
C ILE A 281 29.83 -33.63 -21.81
N THR A 282 31.03 -34.22 -21.85
CA THR A 282 31.69 -34.63 -23.10
C THR A 282 31.51 -36.14 -23.28
N VAL A 283 31.05 -36.54 -24.47
CA VAL A 283 30.99 -37.95 -24.88
C VAL A 283 31.67 -38.09 -26.24
N GLN A 284 32.78 -38.84 -26.29
CA GLN A 284 33.41 -39.24 -27.54
C GLN A 284 32.63 -40.43 -28.12
N GLN A 285 32.06 -40.28 -29.33
CA GLN A 285 31.29 -41.35 -29.99
C GLN A 285 32.15 -42.17 -30.95
N SER A 286 33.19 -41.55 -31.53
CA SER A 286 34.18 -42.21 -32.40
C SER A 286 35.54 -41.51 -32.30
N PHE A 287 36.56 -42.03 -33.01
CA PHE A 287 37.93 -41.51 -32.99
C PHE A 287 38.01 -39.99 -33.20
N ASP A 288 37.21 -39.44 -34.13
CA ASP A 288 37.18 -38.03 -34.48
C ASP A 288 35.78 -37.41 -34.34
N PHE A 289 34.97 -37.87 -33.37
CA PHE A 289 33.64 -37.31 -33.16
C PHE A 289 33.29 -37.16 -31.68
N TYR A 290 32.96 -35.93 -31.30
CA TYR A 290 32.63 -35.53 -29.94
C TYR A 290 31.24 -34.93 -29.89
N LEU A 291 30.50 -35.30 -28.84
CA LEU A 291 29.29 -34.63 -28.41
C LEU A 291 29.57 -33.90 -27.09
N LYS A 292 29.25 -32.61 -27.05
CA LYS A 292 29.24 -31.82 -25.81
C LYS A 292 27.82 -31.38 -25.49
N LYS A 293 27.52 -31.34 -24.19
CA LYS A 293 26.29 -30.80 -23.63
C LYS A 293 26.64 -29.81 -22.52
N ILE A 294 26.01 -28.64 -22.56
CA ILE A 294 26.13 -27.58 -21.54
C ILE A 294 24.74 -27.31 -21.00
N ILE A 295 24.65 -27.15 -19.68
CA ILE A 295 23.41 -26.81 -18.99
C ILE A 295 23.63 -25.49 -18.25
N ILE A 296 22.68 -24.56 -18.40
CA ILE A 296 22.64 -23.29 -17.68
C ILE A 296 21.32 -23.24 -16.93
N GLN A 297 21.40 -23.12 -15.60
CA GLN A 297 20.24 -22.83 -14.77
C GLN A 297 20.15 -21.33 -14.55
N THR A 298 18.98 -20.76 -14.84
CA THR A 298 18.71 -19.33 -14.70
C THR A 298 17.60 -19.12 -13.68
N ILE A 299 17.86 -18.27 -12.69
CA ILE A 299 16.84 -17.78 -11.75
C ILE A 299 16.81 -16.27 -11.79
N ILE A 300 15.61 -15.70 -11.87
CA ILE A 300 15.38 -14.27 -11.70
C ILE A 300 14.49 -14.10 -10.46
N ALA A 301 14.98 -13.35 -9.48
CA ALA A 301 14.34 -13.23 -8.18
C ALA A 301 14.38 -11.80 -7.64
N ASP A 302 13.37 -11.47 -6.85
CA ASP A 302 13.28 -10.28 -6.04
C ASP A 302 14.20 -10.38 -4.82
N SER A 303 15.08 -9.41 -4.68
CA SER A 303 16.09 -9.39 -3.62
C SER A 303 15.48 -9.07 -2.24
N GLU A 304 14.33 -8.40 -2.18
CA GLU A 304 13.74 -7.91 -0.93
C GLU A 304 12.79 -8.93 -0.29
N SER A 305 11.90 -9.51 -1.08
CA SER A 305 10.95 -10.55 -0.66
C SER A 305 11.55 -11.96 -0.73
N GLY A 306 12.58 -12.17 -1.56
CA GLY A 306 13.12 -13.49 -1.89
C GLY A 306 12.23 -14.29 -2.85
N MET A 307 11.25 -13.65 -3.50
CA MET A 307 10.35 -14.31 -4.46
C MET A 307 11.07 -14.59 -5.78
N VAL A 308 10.97 -15.82 -6.28
CA VAL A 308 11.45 -16.18 -7.61
C VAL A 308 10.37 -15.88 -8.64
N TYR A 309 10.68 -14.98 -9.58
CA TYR A 309 9.81 -14.64 -10.70
C TYR A 309 9.95 -15.64 -11.85
N PHE A 310 11.17 -16.13 -12.06
CA PHE A 310 11.49 -16.98 -13.19
C PHE A 310 12.54 -18.01 -12.80
N LYS A 311 12.34 -19.25 -13.25
CA LYS A 311 13.33 -20.32 -13.15
C LYS A 311 13.29 -21.14 -14.43
N SER A 312 14.44 -21.33 -15.05
CA SER A 312 14.60 -22.15 -16.25
C SER A 312 15.91 -22.91 -16.23
N THR A 313 15.95 -23.98 -17.00
CA THR A 313 17.15 -24.74 -17.31
C THR A 313 17.27 -24.80 -18.81
N THR A 314 18.31 -24.20 -19.37
CA THR A 314 18.60 -24.26 -20.81
C THR A 314 19.70 -25.25 -21.09
N GLU A 315 19.63 -25.88 -22.26
CA GLU A 315 20.57 -26.91 -22.68
C GLU A 315 21.10 -26.59 -24.08
N GLY A 316 22.42 -26.59 -24.23
CA GLY A 316 23.07 -26.54 -25.54
C GLY A 316 23.78 -27.85 -25.84
N LYS A 317 23.47 -28.46 -26.99
CA LYS A 317 24.17 -29.64 -27.51
C LYS A 317 25.02 -29.25 -28.70
N GLY A 318 26.25 -29.74 -28.77
CA GLY A 318 27.16 -29.51 -29.89
C GLY A 318 27.81 -30.81 -30.33
N ALA A 319 27.95 -30.97 -31.64
CA ALA A 319 28.66 -32.07 -32.27
C ALA A 319 29.80 -31.51 -33.10
N GLY A 320 30.97 -32.13 -33.04
CA GLY A 320 32.16 -31.66 -33.76
C GLY A 320 33.21 -32.74 -33.91
N ARG A 321 34.11 -32.54 -34.90
CA ARG A 321 35.22 -33.47 -35.15
C ARG A 321 36.36 -33.36 -34.14
N THR A 322 36.37 -32.27 -33.40
CA THR A 322 37.28 -32.01 -32.28
C THR A 322 36.44 -31.71 -31.04
N GLU A 323 36.99 -31.98 -29.86
CA GLU A 323 36.32 -31.65 -28.60
C GLU A 323 36.00 -30.14 -28.51
N LYS A 324 36.95 -29.29 -28.91
CA LYS A 324 36.79 -27.84 -28.96
C LYS A 324 35.66 -27.40 -29.91
N GLY A 325 35.56 -28.00 -31.10
CA GLY A 325 34.50 -27.68 -32.05
C GLY A 325 33.12 -28.12 -31.57
N ALA A 326 33.02 -29.27 -30.89
CA ALA A 326 31.78 -29.71 -30.26
C ALA A 326 31.39 -28.76 -29.10
N GLU A 327 32.37 -28.28 -28.34
CA GLU A 327 32.19 -27.33 -27.24
C GLU A 327 31.70 -25.97 -27.70
N GLU A 328 32.37 -25.34 -28.67
CA GLU A 328 31.97 -24.03 -29.22
C GLU A 328 30.53 -24.09 -29.74
N LYS A 329 30.16 -25.18 -30.43
CA LYS A 329 28.80 -25.40 -30.91
C LYS A 329 27.80 -25.61 -29.77
N ALA A 330 28.17 -26.34 -28.71
CA ALA A 330 27.32 -26.52 -27.54
C ALA A 330 27.09 -25.19 -26.82
N ILE A 331 28.13 -24.36 -26.66
CA ILE A 331 28.03 -23.04 -26.05
C ILE A 331 27.13 -22.12 -26.87
N SER A 332 27.36 -22.02 -28.18
CA SER A 332 26.54 -21.21 -29.09
C SER A 332 25.06 -21.60 -29.02
N ASN A 333 24.76 -22.89 -29.01
CA ASN A 333 23.39 -23.39 -28.88
C ASN A 333 22.77 -23.12 -27.49
N ALA A 334 23.57 -23.24 -26.41
CA ALA A 334 23.12 -22.90 -25.05
C ALA A 334 22.80 -21.40 -24.93
N LEU A 335 23.66 -20.54 -25.50
CA LEU A 335 23.48 -19.09 -25.53
C LEU A 335 22.23 -18.69 -26.32
N THR A 336 22.02 -19.27 -27.50
CA THR A 336 20.80 -19.02 -28.31
C THR A 336 19.56 -19.40 -27.51
N SER A 337 19.57 -20.58 -26.87
CA SER A 337 18.46 -21.04 -26.03
C SER A 337 18.23 -20.15 -24.81
N LEU A 338 19.30 -19.65 -24.19
CA LEU A 338 19.23 -18.69 -23.08
C LEU A 338 18.65 -17.36 -23.54
N GLU A 339 19.08 -16.84 -24.68
CA GLU A 339 18.56 -15.59 -25.25
C GLU A 339 17.07 -15.69 -25.56
N ASP A 340 16.62 -16.78 -26.19
CA ASP A 340 15.20 -17.01 -26.46
C ASP A 340 14.38 -17.12 -25.17
N THR A 341 14.95 -17.76 -24.14
CA THR A 341 14.35 -17.85 -22.81
C THR A 341 14.21 -16.46 -22.18
N LEU A 342 15.25 -15.62 -22.28
CA LEU A 342 15.24 -14.26 -21.77
C LEU A 342 14.32 -13.34 -22.58
N LYS A 343 14.21 -13.51 -23.89
CA LYS A 343 13.22 -12.80 -24.75
C LYS A 343 11.80 -13.07 -24.30
N ASN A 344 11.48 -14.32 -24.00
CA ASN A 344 10.16 -14.67 -23.47
C ASN A 344 9.93 -14.01 -22.12
N TYR A 345 10.90 -14.06 -21.19
CA TYR A 345 10.80 -13.39 -19.90
C TYR A 345 10.62 -11.87 -20.05
N VAL A 346 11.46 -11.20 -20.84
CA VAL A 346 11.37 -9.75 -21.07
C VAL A 346 10.05 -9.38 -21.75
N GLY A 347 9.61 -10.17 -22.73
CA GLY A 347 8.31 -10.01 -23.37
C GLY A 347 7.17 -10.09 -22.35
N GLU A 348 7.23 -11.06 -21.44
CA GLU A 348 6.28 -11.16 -20.33
C GLU A 348 6.37 -9.95 -19.39
N VAL A 349 7.56 -9.52 -18.97
CA VAL A 349 7.72 -8.35 -18.09
C VAL A 349 7.16 -7.07 -18.72
N LYS A 350 7.48 -6.81 -19.99
CA LYS A 350 7.03 -5.62 -20.73
C LYS A 350 5.54 -5.61 -21.02
N THR A 351 4.97 -6.76 -21.37
CA THR A 351 3.53 -6.87 -21.65
C THR A 351 2.72 -6.89 -20.37
N LYS A 352 3.31 -7.38 -19.27
CA LYS A 352 2.63 -7.47 -17.99
C LYS A 352 2.71 -6.18 -17.18
N ASN A 353 3.78 -5.35 -17.21
CA ASN A 353 3.85 -4.08 -16.42
C ASN A 353 3.24 -4.23 -15.01
N ASP A 354 3.50 -5.39 -14.39
CA ASP A 354 2.65 -5.90 -13.33
C ASP A 354 3.24 -5.59 -11.95
N PHE A 355 4.43 -5.00 -11.82
CA PHE A 355 5.11 -4.90 -10.53
C PHE A 355 5.21 -3.45 -10.04
N PHE A 356 4.83 -3.19 -8.78
CA PHE A 356 4.98 -1.88 -8.11
C PHE A 356 5.80 -2.07 -6.85
N ARG A 357 6.71 -1.15 -6.53
CA ARG A 357 7.27 -1.08 -5.18
C ARG A 357 6.42 -0.15 -4.33
N VAL A 358 5.93 -0.68 -3.23
CA VAL A 358 5.36 0.09 -2.14
C VAL A 358 6.49 0.92 -1.53
N SER A 359 6.51 2.23 -1.75
CA SER A 359 7.32 3.16 -0.95
C SER A 359 6.40 3.88 0.02
N ILE A 360 6.74 3.87 1.31
CA ILE A 360 5.94 4.54 2.33
C ILE A 360 6.53 5.91 2.59
N GLU A 361 5.92 6.93 2.00
CA GLU A 361 6.19 8.33 2.33
C GLU A 361 4.92 8.90 2.98
N GLY A 362 5.04 9.50 4.18
CA GLY A 362 3.87 9.97 4.95
C GLY A 362 4.18 11.06 5.97
#